data_AF-A0A373CJL4-F1
#
_entry.id   AF-A0A373CJL4-F1
#
_cell.length_a   1.000
_cell.length_b   1.000
_cell.length_c   1.000
_cell.angle_alpha   90.00
_cell.angle_beta   90.00
_cell.angle_gamma   90.00
#
_symmetry.space_group_name_H-M   'P 1'
#
loop_
_entity.id
_entity.type
_entity.pdbx_description
1 polymer ?
#
loop_
_entity_poly.entity_id
_entity_poly.type
_entity_poly.pdbx_seq_one_letter_code
_entity_poly.pdbx_strand_id
1 'polypeptide(L)'
;MPSLEESMNISAQIQQSVHIITEYYENRLQPFFDAIDDDLLWIGPAERQWMQGKENILNAFTQEEGRHHLTFRMSNISATPISCGTHACEIILTYLVYTYYPNGAMTVHDQRLHFTWRDKKVTGPDGKKHLVPKAAVIHISNAFPYDDRDKIYPVHYDEMKVPTTLTPATGPRITISGSNHVCHFLAANSILYIETGSRSPYTVFHTLNGEFNSTESISKLEKKYSDIFLRVHASFMVNPLFVQSIRRFEITLTDGTVLPVPARKYSKISKLL
;
A
#
# COMPACT_ATOMS: atom_id res chain seq x y z
N MET A 1 -22.79 -8.69 39.38
CA MET A 1 -21.45 -8.15 39.09
C MET A 1 -21.29 -8.14 37.58
N PRO A 2 -20.93 -7.00 36.95
CA PRO A 2 -20.57 -7.01 35.54
C PRO A 2 -19.31 -7.87 35.40
N SER A 3 -19.31 -8.86 34.50
CA SER A 3 -18.08 -9.56 34.13
C SER A 3 -17.07 -8.52 33.65
N LEU A 4 -15.90 -8.43 34.27
CA LEU A 4 -14.76 -7.75 33.68
C LEU A 4 -14.58 -8.36 32.29
N GLU A 5 -14.88 -7.59 31.23
CA GLU A 5 -14.52 -8.01 29.88
C GLU A 5 -13.00 -8.23 29.86
N GLU A 6 -12.59 -9.46 29.55
CA GLU A 6 -11.20 -9.87 29.61
C GLU A 6 -10.41 -9.05 28.59
N SER A 7 -9.47 -8.23 29.06
CA SER A 7 -8.63 -7.40 28.21
C SER A 7 -7.56 -8.26 27.54
N MET A 8 -7.16 -7.86 26.33
CA MET A 8 -6.09 -8.51 25.58
C MET A 8 -4.80 -8.65 26.40
N ASN A 9 -4.18 -9.83 26.36
CA ASN A 9 -2.96 -10.15 27.07
C ASN A 9 -1.71 -9.71 26.29
N ILE A 10 -1.33 -8.45 26.44
CA ILE A 10 -0.19 -7.84 25.72
C ILE A 10 1.10 -8.67 25.83
N SER A 11 1.39 -9.28 26.99
CA SER A 11 2.58 -10.13 27.15
C SER A 11 2.53 -11.38 26.26
N ALA A 12 1.36 -12.00 26.12
CA ALA A 12 1.16 -13.11 25.18
C ALA A 12 1.32 -12.64 23.72
N GLN A 13 0.80 -11.46 23.37
CA GLN A 13 0.94 -10.90 22.02
C GLN A 13 2.40 -10.54 21.67
N ILE A 14 3.21 -10.09 22.64
CA ILE A 14 4.67 -9.92 22.45
C ILE A 14 5.31 -11.26 22.10
N GLN A 15 5.07 -12.29 22.93
CA GLN A 15 5.65 -13.62 22.73
C GLN A 15 5.24 -14.22 21.38
N GLN A 16 3.95 -14.10 21.04
CA GLN A 16 3.43 -14.59 19.77
C GLN A 16 4.04 -13.84 18.57
N SER A 17 4.20 -12.52 18.65
CA SER A 17 4.82 -11.73 17.58
C SER A 17 6.29 -12.12 17.35
N VAL A 18 7.06 -12.30 18.43
CA VAL A 18 8.47 -12.74 18.38
C VAL A 18 8.58 -14.16 17.82
N HIS A 19 7.70 -15.07 18.26
CA HIS A 19 7.66 -16.43 17.75
C HIS A 19 7.35 -16.45 16.25
N ILE A 20 6.31 -15.73 15.81
CA ILE A 20 5.92 -15.65 14.40
C ILE A 20 7.09 -15.21 13.53
N ILE A 21 7.77 -14.10 13.89
CA ILE A 21 8.84 -13.58 13.01
C ILE A 21 10.08 -14.47 13.01
N THR A 22 10.38 -15.12 14.15
CA THR A 22 11.51 -16.05 14.24
C THR A 22 11.27 -17.26 13.34
N GLU A 23 10.06 -17.84 13.39
CA GLU A 23 9.68 -18.96 12.52
C GLU A 23 9.57 -18.54 11.06
N TYR A 24 9.12 -17.32 10.79
CA TYR A 24 9.04 -16.75 9.45
C TYR A 24 10.41 -16.74 8.75
N TYR A 25 11.46 -16.27 9.45
CA TYR A 25 12.82 -16.24 8.89
C TYR A 25 13.48 -17.61 8.76
N GLU A 26 12.89 -18.61 9.39
CA GLU A 26 13.26 -20.01 9.27
C GLU A 26 12.43 -20.75 8.20
N ASN A 27 11.66 -20.00 7.40
CA ASN A 27 10.73 -20.52 6.39
C ASN A 27 9.64 -21.45 6.95
N ARG A 28 9.29 -21.32 8.25
CA ARG A 28 8.20 -22.03 8.91
C ARG A 28 7.00 -21.08 9.06
N LEU A 29 6.20 -20.97 8.00
CA LEU A 29 5.18 -19.92 7.88
C LEU A 29 3.84 -20.22 8.57
N GLN A 30 3.61 -21.44 9.06
CA GLN A 30 2.32 -21.82 9.65
C GLN A 30 1.89 -20.93 10.83
N PRO A 31 2.77 -20.59 11.79
CA PRO A 31 2.41 -19.68 12.89
C PRO A 31 1.94 -18.30 12.41
N PHE A 32 2.52 -17.79 11.31
CA PHE A 32 2.06 -16.58 10.66
C PHE A 32 0.65 -16.76 10.07
N PHE A 33 0.43 -17.80 9.26
CA PHE A 33 -0.89 -18.03 8.65
C PHE A 33 -2.01 -18.29 9.68
N ASP A 34 -1.70 -18.90 10.81
CA ASP A 34 -2.67 -19.16 11.88
C ASP A 34 -3.05 -17.88 12.62
N ALA A 35 -2.10 -16.96 12.77
CA ALA A 35 -2.25 -15.73 13.55
C ALA A 35 -3.03 -14.61 12.84
N ILE A 36 -3.04 -14.60 11.51
CA ILE A 36 -3.54 -13.45 10.74
C ILE A 36 -5.06 -13.45 10.58
N ASP A 37 -5.66 -12.25 10.57
CA ASP A 37 -7.08 -12.03 10.29
C ASP A 37 -7.38 -12.24 8.80
N ASP A 38 -8.66 -12.50 8.48
CA ASP A 38 -9.12 -12.76 7.11
C ASP A 38 -8.97 -11.51 6.22
N ASP A 39 -9.01 -10.32 6.81
CA ASP A 39 -8.87 -9.01 6.16
C ASP A 39 -7.49 -8.36 6.38
N LEU A 40 -6.48 -9.13 6.83
CA LEU A 40 -5.12 -8.65 7.11
C LEU A 40 -4.62 -7.70 6.03
N LEU A 41 -4.07 -6.56 6.46
CA LEU A 41 -3.21 -5.71 5.64
C LEU A 41 -1.74 -6.06 5.88
N TRP A 42 -1.06 -6.61 4.88
CA TRP A 42 0.37 -6.90 4.91
C TRP A 42 1.14 -5.92 4.03
N ILE A 43 2.18 -5.30 4.58
CA ILE A 43 3.05 -4.34 3.91
C ILE A 43 4.50 -4.81 4.09
N GLY A 44 5.16 -5.14 2.99
CA GLY A 44 6.55 -5.57 2.97
C GLY A 44 7.55 -4.41 2.90
N PRO A 45 8.86 -4.70 3.05
CA PRO A 45 9.90 -3.68 3.11
C PRO A 45 10.22 -2.99 1.78
N ALA A 46 9.73 -3.50 0.64
CA ALA A 46 9.99 -2.92 -0.68
C ALA A 46 8.79 -2.15 -1.23
N GLU A 47 9.06 -1.25 -2.18
CA GLU A 47 8.01 -0.51 -2.87
C GLU A 47 7.00 -1.48 -3.50
N ARG A 48 5.70 -1.14 -3.40
CA ARG A 48 4.58 -1.93 -3.95
C ARG A 48 4.36 -3.30 -3.31
N GLN A 49 5.08 -3.65 -2.25
CA GLN A 49 4.77 -4.83 -1.44
C GLN A 49 3.60 -4.55 -0.52
N TRP A 50 2.40 -4.56 -1.09
CA TRP A 50 1.15 -4.30 -0.40
C TRP A 50 0.14 -5.38 -0.76
N MET A 51 -0.38 -6.08 0.24
CA MET A 51 -1.39 -7.13 0.06
C MET A 51 -2.47 -7.01 1.13
N GLN A 52 -3.72 -7.23 0.73
CA GLN A 52 -4.85 -7.27 1.66
C GLN A 52 -5.65 -8.56 1.48
N GLY A 53 -6.05 -9.14 2.60
CA GLY A 53 -6.85 -10.36 2.66
C GLY A 53 -6.01 -11.62 2.78
N LYS A 54 -6.40 -12.50 3.70
CA LYS A 54 -5.68 -13.73 4.01
C LYS A 54 -5.48 -14.63 2.80
N GLU A 55 -6.51 -14.82 1.98
CA GLU A 55 -6.44 -15.65 0.77
C GLU A 55 -5.37 -15.14 -0.21
N ASN A 56 -5.35 -13.83 -0.47
CA ASN A 56 -4.36 -13.21 -1.36
C ASN A 56 -2.93 -13.40 -0.84
N ILE A 57 -2.75 -13.26 0.48
CA ILE A 57 -1.46 -13.46 1.14
C ILE A 57 -1.02 -14.91 1.02
N LEU A 58 -1.88 -15.88 1.35
CA LEU A 58 -1.55 -17.30 1.22
C LEU A 58 -1.17 -17.65 -0.22
N ASN A 59 -1.96 -17.20 -1.20
CA ASN A 59 -1.67 -17.43 -2.62
C ASN A 59 -0.32 -16.85 -3.04
N ALA A 60 0.04 -15.65 -2.58
CA ALA A 60 1.31 -15.03 -2.90
C ALA A 60 2.50 -15.81 -2.29
N PHE A 61 2.40 -16.22 -1.03
CA PHE A 61 3.46 -16.99 -0.37
C PHE A 61 3.62 -18.41 -0.95
N THR A 62 2.52 -19.10 -1.27
CA THR A 62 2.58 -20.41 -1.94
C THR A 62 3.24 -20.33 -3.31
N GLN A 63 3.05 -19.23 -4.04
CA GLN A 63 3.74 -19.04 -5.31
C GLN A 63 5.25 -18.89 -5.13
N GLU A 64 5.73 -18.33 -4.03
CA GLU A 64 7.16 -18.14 -3.76
C GLU A 64 7.83 -19.36 -3.13
N GLU A 65 7.06 -20.34 -2.65
CA GLU A 65 7.59 -21.55 -2.02
C GLU A 65 8.54 -22.30 -2.96
N GLY A 66 9.79 -22.49 -2.51
CA GLY A 66 10.85 -23.15 -3.28
C GLY A 66 11.44 -22.34 -4.44
N ARG A 67 11.02 -21.07 -4.65
CA ARG A 67 11.57 -20.22 -5.73
C ARG A 67 12.86 -19.51 -5.37
N HIS A 68 13.16 -19.36 -4.08
CA HIS A 68 14.39 -18.74 -3.61
C HIS A 68 15.17 -19.65 -2.67
N HIS A 69 16.48 -19.46 -2.63
CA HIS A 69 17.41 -20.18 -1.75
C HIS A 69 18.07 -19.25 -0.72
N LEU A 70 17.41 -18.12 -0.44
CA LEU A 70 17.85 -17.20 0.61
C LEU A 70 17.73 -17.87 1.97
N THR A 71 18.75 -17.70 2.80
CA THR A 71 18.69 -18.03 4.23
C THR A 71 18.85 -16.78 5.05
N PHE A 72 18.32 -16.82 6.27
CA PHE A 72 18.25 -15.66 7.12
C PHE A 72 18.78 -15.97 8.51
N ARG A 73 19.30 -14.94 9.17
CA ARG A 73 19.58 -14.96 10.60
C ARG A 73 19.03 -13.70 11.23
N MET A 74 18.49 -13.81 12.44
CA MET A 74 18.06 -12.67 13.23
C MET A 74 18.98 -12.43 14.44
N SER A 75 19.08 -11.17 14.87
CA SER A 75 19.67 -10.83 16.18
C SER A 75 19.06 -9.55 16.76
N ASN A 76 19.32 -9.33 18.06
CA ASN A 76 19.01 -8.10 18.78
C ASN A 76 17.53 -7.69 18.75
N ILE A 77 16.62 -8.67 18.82
CA ILE A 77 15.20 -8.38 18.82
C ILE A 77 14.78 -7.67 20.10
N SER A 78 14.10 -6.54 19.94
CA SER A 78 13.43 -5.80 21.02
C SER A 78 11.96 -5.64 20.66
N ALA A 79 11.08 -5.74 21.66
CA ALA A 79 9.65 -5.61 21.49
C ALA A 79 9.11 -4.42 22.31
N THR A 80 8.42 -3.52 21.65
CA THR A 80 7.76 -2.36 22.26
C THR A 80 6.25 -2.49 22.07
N PRO A 81 5.48 -2.76 23.14
CA PRO A 81 4.04 -2.83 23.07
C PRO A 81 3.36 -1.47 23.28
N ILE A 82 2.19 -1.29 22.68
CA ILE A 82 1.29 -0.15 22.94
C ILE A 82 -0.14 -0.69 23.06
N SER A 83 -0.84 -0.38 24.15
CA SER A 83 -2.27 -0.73 24.28
C SER A 83 -3.12 0.22 23.44
N CYS A 84 -4.08 -0.33 22.70
CA CYS A 84 -5.02 0.41 21.85
C CYS A 84 -6.47 0.16 22.29
N GLY A 85 -6.69 0.13 23.61
CA GLY A 85 -7.97 -0.19 24.23
C GLY A 85 -8.03 -1.62 24.75
N THR A 86 -9.22 -2.08 25.11
CA THR A 86 -9.43 -3.37 25.80
C THR A 86 -9.10 -4.58 24.92
N HIS A 87 -9.32 -4.46 23.61
CA HIS A 87 -9.32 -5.60 22.67
C HIS A 87 -8.36 -5.40 21.49
N ALA A 88 -7.37 -4.53 21.65
CA ALA A 88 -6.35 -4.29 20.63
C ALA A 88 -5.03 -3.80 21.23
N CYS A 89 -3.92 -4.17 20.59
CA CYS A 89 -2.60 -3.64 20.90
C CYS A 89 -1.72 -3.58 19.65
N GLU A 90 -0.75 -2.68 19.67
CA GLU A 90 0.37 -2.65 18.71
C GLU A 90 1.60 -3.32 19.33
N ILE A 91 2.31 -4.14 18.55
CA ILE A 91 3.63 -4.65 18.91
C ILE A 91 4.61 -4.21 17.84
N ILE A 92 5.59 -3.39 18.22
CA ILE A 92 6.69 -2.96 17.35
C ILE A 92 7.93 -3.76 17.73
N LEU A 93 8.46 -4.51 16.76
CA LEU A 93 9.70 -5.24 16.87
C LEU A 93 10.79 -4.51 16.11
N THR A 94 11.97 -4.41 16.72
CA THR A 94 13.21 -3.94 16.06
C THR A 94 14.24 -5.05 16.15
N TYR A 95 14.88 -5.42 15.05
CA TYR A 95 15.89 -6.46 15.01
C TYR A 95 16.83 -6.27 13.82
N LEU A 96 17.98 -6.94 13.87
CA LEU A 96 18.84 -7.10 12.69
C LEU A 96 18.45 -8.36 11.95
N VAL A 97 18.29 -8.25 10.64
CA VAL A 97 18.15 -9.41 9.74
C VAL A 97 19.34 -9.47 8.80
N TYR A 98 19.99 -10.64 8.77
CA TYR A 98 21.05 -10.97 7.85
C TYR A 98 20.45 -11.83 6.74
N THR A 99 20.62 -11.41 5.48
CA THR A 99 20.18 -12.19 4.32
C THR A 99 21.42 -12.75 3.62
N TYR A 100 21.46 -14.07 3.46
CA TYR A 100 22.54 -14.77 2.79
C TYR A 100 22.08 -15.20 1.40
N TYR A 101 22.83 -14.81 0.38
CA TYR A 101 22.55 -15.11 -1.02
C TYR A 101 23.33 -16.35 -1.48
N PRO A 102 22.81 -17.12 -2.47
CA PRO A 102 23.50 -18.31 -2.98
C PRO A 102 24.88 -18.04 -3.59
N ASN A 103 25.13 -16.82 -4.04
CA ASN A 103 26.43 -16.39 -4.57
C ASN A 103 27.46 -16.04 -3.46
N GLY A 104 27.11 -16.23 -2.18
CA GLY A 104 27.94 -15.91 -1.03
C GLY A 104 27.85 -14.45 -0.58
N ALA A 105 27.10 -13.59 -1.28
CA ALA A 105 26.86 -12.23 -0.81
C ALA A 105 25.99 -12.24 0.45
N MET A 106 26.15 -11.22 1.28
CA MET A 106 25.36 -11.03 2.49
C MET A 106 24.96 -9.56 2.61
N THR A 107 23.70 -9.33 2.97
CA THR A 107 23.22 -8.00 3.38
C THR A 107 22.74 -8.05 4.82
N VAL A 108 22.75 -6.89 5.48
CA VAL A 108 22.18 -6.71 6.81
C VAL A 108 21.27 -5.50 6.79
N HIS A 109 20.10 -5.63 7.41
CA HIS A 109 19.15 -4.54 7.57
C HIS A 109 18.73 -4.43 9.04
N ASP A 110 18.71 -3.20 9.55
CA ASP A 110 17.92 -2.86 10.73
C ASP A 110 16.46 -2.80 10.29
N GLN A 111 15.66 -3.70 10.84
CA GLN A 111 14.30 -3.90 10.41
C GLN A 111 13.31 -3.65 11.54
N ARG A 112 12.23 -2.97 11.17
CA ARG A 112 11.08 -2.68 12.02
C ARG A 112 9.91 -3.49 11.51
N LEU A 113 9.30 -4.25 12.40
CA LEU A 113 8.10 -5.02 12.13
C LEU A 113 7.01 -4.58 13.10
N HIS A 114 5.90 -4.11 12.57
CA HIS A 114 4.77 -3.62 13.33
C HIS A 114 3.59 -4.56 13.15
N PHE A 115 3.12 -5.16 14.24
CA PHE A 115 1.86 -5.90 14.32
C PHE A 115 0.78 -5.05 14.97
N THR A 116 -0.39 -4.97 14.34
CA THR A 116 -1.65 -4.60 15.00
C THR A 116 -2.43 -5.86 15.33
N TRP A 117 -2.60 -6.14 16.61
CA TRP A 117 -3.44 -7.23 17.11
C TRP A 117 -4.81 -6.71 17.51
N ARG A 118 -5.86 -7.46 17.19
CA ARG A 118 -7.21 -7.21 17.67
C ARG A 118 -7.91 -8.52 18.04
N ASP A 119 -8.78 -8.49 19.04
CA ASP A 119 -9.61 -9.65 19.35
C ASP A 119 -10.74 -9.79 18.32
N LYS A 120 -10.82 -10.98 17.72
CA LYS A 120 -11.93 -11.37 16.84
C LYS A 120 -12.87 -12.29 17.60
N LYS A 121 -14.17 -11.98 17.55
CA LYS A 121 -15.22 -12.85 18.09
C LYS A 121 -15.38 -14.06 17.16
N VAL A 122 -15.07 -15.24 17.67
CA VAL A 122 -15.22 -16.53 16.96
C VAL A 122 -16.26 -17.37 17.70
N THR A 123 -17.09 -18.10 16.94
CA THR A 123 -18.06 -19.04 17.53
C THR A 123 -17.41 -20.42 17.60
N GLY A 124 -17.28 -20.97 18.80
CA GLY A 124 -16.74 -22.30 19.03
C GLY A 124 -17.69 -23.41 18.60
N PRO A 125 -17.22 -24.67 18.56
CA PRO A 125 -18.06 -25.83 18.22
C PRO A 125 -19.28 -26.02 19.14
N ASP A 126 -19.21 -25.50 20.36
CA ASP A 126 -20.29 -25.50 21.35
C ASP A 126 -21.30 -24.35 21.18
N GLY A 127 -21.14 -23.53 20.13
CA GLY A 127 -21.98 -22.37 19.84
C GLY A 127 -21.66 -21.13 20.69
N LYS A 128 -20.68 -21.19 21.59
CA LYS A 128 -20.29 -20.04 22.42
C LYS A 128 -19.33 -19.13 21.68
N LYS A 129 -19.40 -17.83 21.97
CA LYS A 129 -18.49 -16.84 21.39
C LYS A 129 -17.28 -16.67 22.30
N HIS A 130 -16.10 -16.73 21.69
CA HIS A 130 -14.82 -16.49 22.33
C HIS A 130 -14.05 -15.41 21.58
N LEU A 131 -13.22 -14.66 22.30
CA LEU A 131 -12.30 -13.72 21.70
C LEU A 131 -11.00 -14.45 21.36
N VAL A 132 -10.56 -14.29 20.11
CA VAL A 132 -9.31 -14.85 19.62
C VAL A 132 -8.48 -13.70 19.04
N PRO A 133 -7.28 -13.43 19.57
CA PRO A 133 -6.38 -12.43 19.01
C PRO A 133 -6.01 -12.78 17.57
N LYS A 134 -6.13 -11.81 16.66
CA LYS A 134 -5.70 -11.90 15.26
C LYS A 134 -4.89 -10.68 14.86
N ALA A 135 -3.84 -10.89 14.08
CA ALA A 135 -3.07 -9.82 13.48
C ALA A 135 -3.86 -9.22 12.29
N ALA A 136 -4.23 -7.96 12.41
CA ALA A 136 -5.01 -7.22 11.42
C ALA A 136 -4.15 -6.35 10.50
N VAL A 137 -2.98 -5.91 10.98
CA VAL A 137 -1.98 -5.19 10.17
C VAL A 137 -0.61 -5.74 10.49
N ILE A 138 0.19 -5.98 9.46
CA ILE A 138 1.59 -6.33 9.56
C ILE A 138 2.37 -5.45 8.60
N HIS A 139 3.29 -4.64 9.12
CA HIS A 139 4.11 -3.73 8.33
C HIS A 139 5.59 -3.93 8.64
N ILE A 140 6.34 -4.29 7.61
CA ILE A 140 7.79 -4.47 7.66
C ILE A 140 8.43 -3.27 6.95
N SER A 141 9.37 -2.61 7.60
CA SER A 141 10.14 -1.52 7.00
C SER A 141 11.61 -1.64 7.38
N ASN A 142 12.48 -1.25 6.45
CA ASN A 142 13.90 -1.15 6.72
C ASN A 142 14.22 0.25 7.27
N ALA A 143 15.16 0.32 8.20
CA ALA A 143 15.76 1.59 8.59
C ALA A 143 16.61 2.12 7.45
N PHE A 144 16.34 3.37 7.07
CA PHE A 144 17.32 4.13 6.30
C PHE A 144 18.47 4.57 7.22
N PRO A 145 19.69 4.75 6.67
CA PRO A 145 20.80 5.29 7.42
C PRO A 145 20.43 6.63 8.08
N TYR A 146 20.83 6.78 9.33
CA TYR A 146 20.60 7.98 10.12
C TYR A 146 21.88 8.83 10.14
N ASP A 147 21.74 10.14 9.96
CA ASP A 147 22.82 11.10 10.22
C ASP A 147 22.68 11.62 11.66
N ASP A 148 23.71 11.51 12.48
CA ASP A 148 23.67 11.91 13.89
C ASP A 148 23.46 13.43 14.09
N ARG A 149 23.69 14.25 13.06
CA ARG A 149 23.36 15.69 13.07
C ARG A 149 21.86 15.94 12.95
N ASP A 150 21.15 15.03 12.30
CA ASP A 150 19.71 15.09 12.12
C ASP A 150 19.03 14.66 13.43
N LYS A 151 17.81 15.14 13.65
CA LYS A 151 17.00 14.76 14.83
C LYS A 151 15.67 14.19 14.38
N ILE A 152 14.79 15.10 13.92
CA ILE A 152 13.46 14.75 13.42
C ILE A 152 13.46 14.73 11.89
N TYR A 153 14.14 15.69 11.26
CA TYR A 153 14.19 15.82 9.81
C TYR A 153 15.55 15.41 9.28
N PRO A 154 15.60 14.71 8.13
CA PRO A 154 16.83 14.22 7.53
C PRO A 154 17.48 15.32 6.68
N VAL A 155 18.00 16.38 7.31
CA VAL A 155 18.49 17.61 6.66
C VAL A 155 19.75 17.36 5.85
N HIS A 156 20.58 16.41 6.25
CA HIS A 156 21.86 16.12 5.60
C HIS A 156 21.80 14.89 4.69
N TYR A 157 20.58 14.45 4.35
CA TYR A 157 20.37 13.20 3.64
C TYR A 157 20.76 13.26 2.16
N ASP A 158 20.73 14.44 1.54
CA ASP A 158 21.22 14.67 0.18
C ASP A 158 22.74 14.45 0.05
N GLU A 159 23.48 14.53 1.15
CA GLU A 159 24.89 14.18 1.23
C GLU A 159 25.11 12.66 1.19
N MET A 160 24.11 11.87 1.59
CA MET A 160 24.10 10.43 1.40
C MET A 160 23.79 10.16 -0.07
N LYS A 161 24.66 9.43 -0.78
CA LYS A 161 24.56 9.12 -2.22
C LYS A 161 23.38 8.20 -2.59
N VAL A 162 22.19 8.54 -2.14
CA VAL A 162 20.94 7.82 -2.37
C VAL A 162 20.31 8.40 -3.63
N PRO A 163 20.06 7.60 -4.67
CA PRO A 163 19.49 8.09 -5.92
C PRO A 163 18.03 8.48 -5.68
N THR A 164 17.76 9.78 -5.56
CA THR A 164 16.40 10.31 -5.60
C THR A 164 16.38 11.61 -6.39
N THR A 165 15.73 11.61 -7.55
CA THR A 165 15.39 12.85 -8.25
C THR A 165 13.95 12.72 -8.73
N LEU A 166 13.02 13.08 -7.86
CA LEU A 166 11.63 13.29 -8.25
C LEU A 166 11.42 14.80 -8.33
N THR A 167 10.98 15.27 -9.50
CA THR A 167 10.53 16.67 -9.61
C THR A 167 9.19 16.76 -8.87
N PRO A 168 9.03 17.65 -7.88
CA PRO A 168 7.76 17.80 -7.19
C PRO A 168 6.65 18.12 -8.19
N ALA A 169 5.55 17.35 -8.15
CA ALA A 169 4.37 17.70 -8.94
C ALA A 169 3.78 19.02 -8.40
N THR A 170 3.69 20.03 -9.24
CA THR A 170 3.10 21.34 -8.93
C THR A 170 1.62 21.39 -9.35
N GLY A 171 0.89 22.44 -8.95
CA GLY A 171 -0.47 22.70 -9.45
C GLY A 171 -1.59 22.43 -8.43
N PRO A 172 -2.86 22.55 -8.88
CA PRO A 172 -4.03 22.43 -8.00
C PRO A 172 -4.14 21.02 -7.43
N ARG A 173 -4.50 20.92 -6.15
CA ARG A 173 -4.70 19.64 -5.47
C ARG A 173 -6.15 19.18 -5.63
N ILE A 174 -6.31 17.91 -5.97
CA ILE A 174 -7.62 17.28 -6.09
C ILE A 174 -7.74 16.12 -5.10
N THR A 175 -8.98 15.85 -4.68
CA THR A 175 -9.33 14.76 -3.77
C THR A 175 -10.19 13.73 -4.48
N ILE A 176 -9.77 12.47 -4.41
CA ILE A 176 -10.41 11.35 -5.12
C ILE A 176 -10.72 10.25 -4.12
N SER A 177 -11.97 9.78 -4.12
CA SER A 177 -12.35 8.62 -3.30
C SER A 177 -11.89 7.31 -3.95
N GLY A 178 -11.18 6.48 -3.20
CA GLY A 178 -10.82 5.11 -3.54
C GLY A 178 -11.79 4.10 -2.90
N SER A 179 -11.46 2.81 -3.01
CA SER A 179 -12.13 1.72 -2.29
C SER A 179 -11.74 1.71 -0.80
N ASN A 180 -12.51 1.03 0.05
CA ASN A 180 -12.18 0.83 1.48
C ASN A 180 -11.87 2.13 2.24
N HIS A 181 -12.63 3.20 1.96
CA HIS A 181 -12.47 4.53 2.55
C HIS A 181 -11.12 5.22 2.25
N VAL A 182 -10.33 4.70 1.31
CA VAL A 182 -9.11 5.36 0.84
C VAL A 182 -9.47 6.71 0.21
N CYS A 183 -8.64 7.71 0.48
CA CYS A 183 -8.77 9.04 -0.07
C CYS A 183 -7.43 9.48 -0.66
N HIS A 184 -7.38 9.73 -1.96
CA HIS A 184 -6.19 10.19 -2.66
C HIS A 184 -6.16 11.71 -2.74
N PHE A 185 -5.02 12.32 -2.42
CA PHE A 185 -4.77 13.75 -2.53
C PHE A 185 -3.59 13.98 -3.48
N LEU A 186 -3.89 14.39 -4.71
CA LEU A 186 -2.90 14.47 -5.79
C LEU A 186 -2.83 15.87 -6.37
N ALA A 187 -1.65 16.26 -6.84
CA ALA A 187 -1.55 17.38 -7.76
C ALA A 187 -2.17 16.97 -9.10
N ALA A 188 -3.07 17.79 -9.65
CA ALA A 188 -3.67 17.50 -10.95
C ALA A 188 -2.63 17.29 -12.05
N ASN A 189 -1.50 18.01 -11.96
CA ASN A 189 -0.40 17.91 -12.91
C ASN A 189 0.46 16.64 -12.72
N SER A 190 0.03 15.67 -11.91
CA SER A 190 0.58 14.31 -11.96
C SER A 190 -0.33 13.33 -12.70
N ILE A 191 -1.52 13.75 -13.14
CA ILE A 191 -2.54 12.90 -13.77
C ILE A 191 -2.60 13.20 -15.25
N LEU A 192 -2.37 12.19 -16.09
CA LEU A 192 -2.39 12.28 -17.54
C LEU A 192 -3.83 12.24 -18.05
N TYR A 193 -4.57 11.20 -17.64
CA TYR A 193 -5.96 11.00 -18.03
C TYR A 193 -6.71 10.12 -17.03
N ILE A 194 -8.03 10.10 -17.19
CA ILE A 194 -8.96 9.33 -16.38
C ILE A 194 -9.81 8.51 -17.34
N GLU A 195 -9.92 7.22 -17.08
CA GLU A 195 -10.75 6.32 -17.85
C GLU A 195 -11.87 5.68 -17.02
N THR A 196 -12.90 5.20 -17.71
CA THR A 196 -13.99 4.47 -17.07
C THR A 196 -13.56 3.03 -16.81
N GLY A 197 -13.73 2.57 -15.57
CA GLY A 197 -13.45 1.18 -15.20
C GLY A 197 -14.46 0.22 -15.85
N SER A 198 -14.01 -0.99 -16.18
CA SER A 198 -14.84 -2.02 -16.84
C SER A 198 -15.83 -2.72 -15.90
N ARG A 199 -15.56 -2.69 -14.59
CA ARG A 199 -16.43 -3.14 -13.47
C ARG A 199 -16.20 -2.20 -12.29
N SER A 200 -16.98 -2.32 -11.20
CA SER A 200 -16.58 -1.69 -9.93
C SER A 200 -15.11 -2.04 -9.65
N PRO A 201 -14.19 -1.08 -9.49
CA PRO A 201 -14.38 0.34 -9.17
C PRO A 201 -14.55 1.30 -10.37
N TYR A 202 -15.17 2.46 -10.11
CA TYR A 202 -15.88 3.29 -11.10
C TYR A 202 -15.01 4.02 -12.13
N THR A 203 -13.76 4.37 -11.83
CA THR A 203 -12.80 4.95 -12.79
C THR A 203 -11.37 4.54 -12.47
N VAL A 204 -10.48 4.64 -13.45
CA VAL A 204 -9.04 4.43 -13.32
C VAL A 204 -8.32 5.74 -13.63
N PHE A 205 -7.45 6.18 -12.73
CA PHE A 205 -6.61 7.35 -12.88
C PHE A 205 -5.23 6.93 -13.35
N HIS A 206 -4.79 7.50 -14.46
CA HIS A 206 -3.48 7.27 -15.05
C HIS A 206 -2.56 8.45 -14.72
N THR A 207 -1.49 8.20 -13.98
CA THR A 207 -0.58 9.20 -13.44
C THR A 207 0.85 9.00 -13.93
N LEU A 208 1.72 9.99 -13.73
CA LEU A 208 3.15 9.89 -14.06
C LEU A 208 3.85 8.72 -13.35
N ASN A 209 3.31 8.26 -12.21
CA ASN A 209 3.92 7.24 -11.36
C ASN A 209 3.12 5.93 -11.33
N GLY A 210 2.21 5.72 -12.30
CA GLY A 210 1.36 4.54 -12.39
C GLY A 210 -0.12 4.88 -12.30
N GLU A 211 -0.94 3.88 -11.99
CA GLU A 211 -2.39 4.00 -11.99
C GLU A 211 -3.02 3.61 -10.65
N PHE A 212 -4.22 4.13 -10.39
CA PHE A 212 -5.04 3.70 -9.26
C PHE A 212 -6.52 3.82 -9.56
N ASN A 213 -7.31 3.05 -8.80
CA ASN A 213 -8.74 2.96 -8.95
C ASN A 213 -9.47 3.98 -8.07
N SER A 214 -10.55 4.56 -8.60
CA SER A 214 -11.46 5.43 -7.87
C SER A 214 -12.88 4.87 -7.81
N THR A 215 -13.57 5.14 -6.71
CA THR A 215 -14.98 4.83 -6.53
C THR A 215 -15.93 5.90 -7.10
N GLU A 216 -15.39 6.93 -7.78
CA GLU A 216 -16.19 7.99 -8.39
C GLU A 216 -16.44 7.73 -9.87
N SER A 217 -17.66 7.97 -10.33
CA SER A 217 -17.98 7.86 -11.75
C SER A 217 -17.34 9.01 -12.53
N ILE A 218 -16.99 8.72 -13.78
CA ILE A 218 -16.35 9.70 -14.65
C ILE A 218 -17.21 10.96 -14.88
N SER A 219 -18.55 10.84 -14.82
CA SER A 219 -19.47 11.99 -14.93
C SER A 219 -19.49 12.85 -13.67
N LYS A 220 -19.27 12.25 -12.49
CA LYS A 220 -19.13 12.99 -11.23
C LYS A 220 -17.81 13.76 -11.23
N LEU A 221 -16.74 13.13 -11.69
CA LEU A 221 -15.42 13.75 -11.82
C LEU A 221 -15.41 14.91 -12.83
N GLU A 222 -16.10 14.76 -13.96
CA GLU A 222 -16.27 15.83 -14.94
C GLU A 222 -16.90 17.07 -14.31
N LYS A 223 -17.95 16.91 -13.48
CA LYS A 223 -18.57 18.05 -12.79
C LYS A 223 -17.66 18.69 -11.74
N LYS A 224 -16.83 17.88 -11.08
CA LYS A 224 -15.99 18.33 -9.96
C LYS A 224 -14.73 19.04 -10.44
N TYR A 225 -14.19 18.65 -11.59
CA TYR A 225 -12.87 19.06 -12.08
C TYR A 225 -12.89 19.43 -13.57
N SER A 226 -13.99 20.01 -14.07
CA SER A 226 -14.12 20.43 -15.47
C SER A 226 -13.18 21.56 -15.88
N ASP A 227 -12.67 22.30 -14.90
CA ASP A 227 -11.67 23.37 -15.05
C ASP A 227 -10.25 22.82 -15.21
N ILE A 228 -10.02 21.57 -14.80
CA ILE A 228 -8.72 20.90 -14.83
C ILE A 228 -8.65 19.85 -15.94
N PHE A 229 -9.69 19.03 -16.07
CA PHE A 229 -9.73 17.91 -17.01
C PHE A 229 -10.80 18.13 -18.08
N LEU A 230 -10.44 17.81 -19.32
CA LEU A 230 -11.32 17.90 -20.47
C LEU A 230 -11.94 16.54 -20.79
N ARG A 231 -13.27 16.49 -20.87
CA ARG A 231 -13.99 15.29 -21.31
C ARG A 231 -13.91 15.09 -22.82
N VAL A 232 -13.14 14.10 -23.27
CA VAL A 232 -12.89 13.87 -24.71
C VAL A 232 -13.67 12.70 -25.29
N HIS A 233 -14.01 11.69 -24.48
CA HIS A 233 -14.75 10.49 -24.91
C HIS A 233 -15.85 10.12 -23.91
N ALA A 234 -16.75 9.20 -24.26
CA ALA A 234 -17.70 8.62 -23.30
C ALA A 234 -16.99 7.85 -22.18
N SER A 235 -15.73 7.47 -22.38
CA SER A 235 -14.93 6.71 -21.41
C SER A 235 -13.68 7.45 -20.91
N PHE A 236 -13.35 8.63 -21.45
CA PHE A 236 -12.07 9.29 -21.18
C PHE A 236 -12.21 10.79 -20.89
N MET A 237 -11.50 11.24 -19.85
CA MET A 237 -11.16 12.64 -19.57
C MET A 237 -9.64 12.78 -19.61
N VAL A 238 -9.13 13.86 -20.19
CA VAL A 238 -7.68 14.10 -20.30
C VAL A 238 -7.29 15.35 -19.53
N ASN A 239 -6.07 15.39 -19.02
CA ASN A 239 -5.45 16.62 -18.58
C ASN A 239 -4.82 17.32 -19.80
N PRO A 240 -5.29 18.51 -20.18
CA PRO A 240 -4.74 19.24 -21.33
C PRO A 240 -3.22 19.46 -21.27
N LEU A 241 -2.64 19.56 -20.05
CA LEU A 241 -1.19 19.73 -19.86
C LEU A 241 -0.36 18.58 -20.44
N PHE A 242 -0.95 17.39 -20.57
CA PHE A 242 -0.28 16.19 -21.08
C PHE A 242 -0.71 15.84 -22.51
N VAL A 243 -1.47 16.70 -23.20
CA VAL A 243 -1.80 16.49 -24.60
C VAL A 243 -0.60 16.91 -25.47
N GLN A 244 -0.03 15.95 -26.18
CA GLN A 244 1.07 16.19 -27.12
C GLN A 244 0.54 16.64 -28.48
N SER A 245 -0.50 15.98 -29.00
CA SER A 245 -1.13 16.37 -30.27
C SER A 245 -2.57 15.87 -30.36
N ILE A 246 -3.35 16.54 -31.21
CA ILE A 246 -4.67 16.07 -31.62
C ILE A 246 -4.67 15.83 -33.12
N ARG A 247 -5.11 14.63 -33.52
CA ARG A 247 -5.30 14.22 -34.91
C ARG A 247 -6.74 13.79 -35.12
N ARG A 248 -7.14 13.57 -36.37
CA ARG A 248 -8.54 13.26 -36.69
C ARG A 248 -9.03 12.06 -35.87
N PHE A 249 -9.94 12.36 -34.94
CA PHE A 249 -10.60 11.40 -34.04
C PHE A 249 -9.71 10.75 -32.96
N GLU A 250 -8.54 11.31 -32.67
CA GLU A 250 -7.62 10.79 -31.65
C GLU A 250 -6.79 11.91 -30.99
N ILE A 251 -6.45 11.71 -29.73
CA ILE A 251 -5.51 12.54 -28.96
C ILE A 251 -4.32 11.69 -28.58
N THR A 252 -3.11 12.21 -28.77
CA THR A 252 -1.87 11.59 -28.29
C THR A 252 -1.36 12.36 -27.08
N LEU A 253 -1.10 11.65 -25.99
CA LEU A 253 -0.53 12.19 -24.76
C LEU A 253 1.00 12.15 -24.78
N THR A 254 1.65 12.85 -23.85
CA THR A 254 3.11 12.95 -23.76
C THR A 254 3.83 11.62 -23.48
N ASP A 255 3.13 10.64 -22.90
CA ASP A 255 3.63 9.27 -22.67
C ASP A 255 3.45 8.36 -23.91
N GLY A 256 2.88 8.89 -25.00
CA GLY A 256 2.55 8.14 -26.22
C GLY A 256 1.17 7.48 -26.19
N THR A 257 0.40 7.57 -25.11
CA THR A 257 -0.96 7.03 -25.03
C THR A 257 -1.86 7.71 -26.06
N VAL A 258 -2.64 6.91 -26.81
CA VAL A 258 -3.57 7.40 -27.83
C VAL A 258 -5.01 7.15 -27.39
N LEU A 259 -5.79 8.22 -27.27
CA LEU A 259 -7.18 8.19 -26.78
C LEU A 259 -8.16 8.59 -27.89
N PRO A 260 -9.27 7.85 -28.07
CA PRO A 260 -10.23 8.12 -29.13
C PRO A 260 -11.08 9.36 -28.84
N VAL A 261 -11.37 10.14 -29.88
CA VAL A 261 -12.26 11.30 -29.85
C VAL A 261 -13.42 11.08 -30.83
N PRO A 262 -14.68 11.07 -30.37
CA PRO A 262 -15.83 10.87 -31.26
C PRO A 262 -15.91 11.96 -32.33
N ALA A 263 -16.19 11.58 -33.58
CA ALA A 263 -16.27 12.51 -34.71
C ALA A 263 -17.19 13.72 -34.44
N ARG A 264 -18.31 13.49 -33.75
CA ARG A 264 -19.27 14.55 -33.38
C ARG A 264 -18.71 15.55 -32.36
N LYS A 265 -17.76 15.15 -31.51
CA LYS A 265 -17.15 16.01 -30.49
C LYS A 265 -15.82 16.63 -30.95
N TYR A 266 -15.21 16.08 -32.00
CA TYR A 266 -13.88 16.45 -32.48
C TYR A 266 -13.69 17.96 -32.67
N SER A 267 -14.58 18.61 -33.43
CA SER A 267 -14.44 20.05 -33.72
C SER A 267 -14.51 20.92 -32.46
N LYS A 268 -15.29 20.51 -31.45
CA LYS A 268 -15.37 21.22 -30.16
C LYS A 268 -14.10 21.01 -29.34
N ILE A 269 -13.64 19.76 -29.23
CA ILE A 269 -12.46 19.40 -28.44
C ILE A 269 -11.19 20.03 -29.01
N SER A 270 -11.02 20.00 -30.33
CA SER A 270 -9.87 20.61 -31.01
C SER A 270 -9.78 22.13 -30.85
N LYS A 271 -10.82 22.82 -30.39
CA LYS A 271 -10.78 24.26 -30.10
C LYS A 271 -10.46 24.55 -28.62
N LEU A 272 -10.56 23.54 -27.77
CA LEU A 272 -10.36 23.64 -26.31
C LEU A 272 -8.97 23.14 -25.88
N LEU A 273 -8.25 22.46 -26.79
CA LEU A 273 -6.87 22.00 -26.67
C LEU A 273 -6.00 22.83 -27.60
#